data_AF-A0A2D9QBM0-F1
#
_entry.id   AF-A0A2D9QBM0-F1
#
_cell.length_a   1.000
_cell.length_b   1.000
_cell.length_c   1.000
_cell.angle_alpha   90.00
_cell.angle_beta   90.00
_cell.angle_gamma   90.00
#
_symmetry.space_group_name_H-M   'P 1'
#
loop_
_entity.id
_entity.type
_entity.pdbx_description
1 polymer ?
#
loop_
_entity_poly.entity_id
_entity_poly.type
_entity_poly.pdbx_seq_one_letter_code
_entity_poly.pdbx_strand_id
1 'polypeptide(L)'
;MSVAVVGLLFASCEDTKKKEAEERAAAEQIRMDRERDSLLKVEEMNAARAAEMEANSIVAKAMGNSELSTLVSTLKAADLADTFKSEGQYTVFAPTNEAFTNAPQSIIGNLMEPDNKDQLQDFLKYHVLQGKLPAADVLAKVKEANNKLDVTTLNGDILTISETNGKLMIKDSKGKTATVSSADIDASNGTVHVIDKVLMPSM
;
A
#
# COMPACT_ATOMS: atom_id res chain seq x y z
N MET A 1 18.21 42.25 -86.31
CA MET A 1 19.34 42.57 -85.40
C MET A 1 18.71 43.24 -84.19
N SER A 2 18.85 42.83 -82.94
CA SER A 2 19.76 41.92 -82.26
C SER A 2 19.14 41.69 -80.87
N VAL A 3 18.93 40.42 -80.47
CA VAL A 3 19.67 39.68 -79.43
C VAL A 3 18.92 39.64 -78.09
N ALA A 4 18.74 38.40 -77.64
CA ALA A 4 18.13 37.92 -76.41
C ALA A 4 18.83 38.39 -75.13
N VAL A 5 18.09 38.45 -74.02
CA VAL A 5 18.49 37.83 -72.74
C VAL A 5 17.23 37.26 -72.08
N VAL A 6 16.99 35.98 -72.33
CA VAL A 6 16.31 35.07 -71.39
C VAL A 6 17.39 34.70 -70.37
N GLY A 7 17.18 34.95 -69.08
CA GLY A 7 18.21 34.68 -68.09
C GLY A 7 17.76 34.79 -66.65
N LEU A 8 17.40 33.62 -66.08
CA LEU A 8 17.38 33.24 -64.66
C LEU A 8 16.61 34.13 -63.68
N LEU A 9 15.46 33.68 -63.21
CA LEU A 9 14.97 33.93 -61.84
C LEU A 9 13.87 32.88 -61.48
N PHE A 10 14.21 31.59 -61.47
CA PHE A 10 13.31 30.52 -61.00
C PHE A 10 13.98 29.55 -60.02
N ALA A 11 14.94 30.00 -59.21
CA ALA A 11 15.64 29.15 -58.25
C ALA A 11 15.68 29.77 -56.83
N SER A 12 14.53 30.26 -56.33
CA SER A 12 14.50 30.90 -54.99
C SER A 12 13.24 30.62 -54.15
N CYS A 13 12.17 30.07 -54.73
CA CYS A 13 10.92 29.76 -53.99
C CYS A 13 10.78 28.30 -53.52
N GLU A 14 11.59 27.36 -54.01
CA GLU A 14 11.54 25.95 -53.58
C GLU A 14 12.38 25.69 -52.32
N ASP A 15 13.56 26.32 -52.20
CA ASP A 15 14.44 26.19 -51.04
C ASP A 15 13.86 26.83 -49.76
N THR A 16 13.10 27.92 -49.89
CA THR A 16 12.48 28.62 -48.75
C THR A 16 11.32 27.84 -48.14
N LYS A 17 10.43 27.25 -48.97
CA LYS A 17 9.35 26.38 -48.47
C LYS A 17 9.86 25.10 -47.81
N LYS A 18 10.94 24.51 -48.35
CA LYS A 18 11.56 23.32 -47.77
C LYS A 18 12.17 23.62 -46.40
N LYS A 19 12.91 24.73 -46.28
CA LYS A 19 13.52 25.16 -45.03
C LYS A 19 12.49 25.51 -43.95
N GLU A 20 11.40 26.18 -44.30
CA GLU A 20 10.30 26.47 -43.37
C GLU A 20 9.56 25.20 -42.90
N ALA A 21 9.42 24.21 -43.78
CA ALA A 21 8.82 22.92 -43.41
C ALA A 21 9.73 22.11 -42.48
N GLU A 22 11.04 22.12 -42.71
CA GLU A 22 12.05 21.48 -41.85
C GLU A 22 12.14 22.16 -40.48
N GLU A 23 12.08 23.50 -40.40
CA GLU A 23 12.07 24.24 -39.14
C GLU A 23 10.78 24.03 -38.35
N ARG A 24 9.62 23.91 -39.02
CA ARG A 24 8.35 23.55 -38.37
C ARG A 24 8.37 22.12 -37.86
N ALA A 25 8.89 21.18 -38.64
CA ALA A 25 9.07 19.78 -38.22
C ALA A 25 10.06 19.68 -37.05
N ALA A 26 11.15 20.44 -37.06
CA ALA A 26 12.10 20.50 -35.96
C ALA A 26 11.49 21.12 -34.69
N ALA A 27 10.68 22.17 -34.82
CA ALA A 27 9.99 22.79 -33.70
C ALA A 27 8.93 21.86 -33.08
N GLU A 28 8.22 21.08 -33.90
CA GLU A 28 7.27 20.07 -33.45
C GLU A 28 7.99 18.89 -32.76
N GLN A 29 9.10 18.42 -33.33
CA GLN A 29 9.94 17.39 -32.72
C GLN A 29 10.48 17.82 -31.35
N ILE A 30 11.00 19.05 -31.24
CA ILE A 30 11.48 19.62 -29.97
C ILE A 30 10.36 19.72 -28.93
N ARG A 31 9.12 19.98 -29.37
CA ARG A 31 7.94 20.02 -28.47
C ARG A 31 7.57 18.62 -28.00
N MET A 32 7.56 17.64 -28.90
CA MET A 32 7.29 16.24 -28.57
C MET A 32 8.37 15.64 -27.67
N ASP A 33 9.64 15.96 -27.91
CA ASP A 33 10.77 15.49 -27.10
C ASP A 33 10.68 16.08 -25.67
N ARG A 34 10.30 17.35 -25.52
CA ARG A 34 10.05 17.94 -24.19
C ARG A 34 8.88 17.30 -23.47
N GLU A 35 7.81 16.96 -24.18
CA GLU A 35 6.66 16.27 -23.60
C GLU A 35 7.05 14.86 -23.17
N ARG A 36 7.78 14.12 -24.02
CA ARG A 36 8.34 12.81 -23.68
C ARG A 36 9.29 12.88 -22.49
N ASP A 37 10.22 13.84 -22.46
CA ASP A 37 11.14 14.05 -21.35
C ASP A 37 10.38 14.37 -20.05
N SER A 38 9.29 15.15 -20.15
CA SER A 38 8.44 15.42 -18.99
C SER A 38 7.71 14.17 -18.49
N LEU A 39 7.25 13.29 -19.39
CA LEU A 39 6.62 12.02 -19.03
C LEU A 39 7.62 11.05 -18.40
N LEU A 40 8.82 10.92 -18.97
CA LEU A 40 9.90 10.09 -18.41
C LEU A 40 10.28 10.56 -17.00
N LYS A 41 10.36 11.87 -16.80
CA LYS A 41 10.69 12.43 -15.48
C LYS A 41 9.58 12.21 -14.44
N VAL A 42 8.32 12.18 -14.88
CA VAL A 42 7.17 11.81 -14.03
C VAL A 42 7.22 10.32 -13.68
N GLU A 43 7.56 9.45 -14.63
CA GLU A 43 7.72 8.01 -14.37
C GLU A 43 8.86 7.72 -13.39
N GLU A 44 10.01 8.37 -13.55
CA GLU A 44 11.15 8.25 -12.61
C GLU A 44 10.79 8.75 -11.20
N MET A 45 10.08 9.87 -11.10
CA MET A 45 9.61 10.41 -9.82
C MET A 45 8.58 9.48 -9.16
N ASN A 46 7.67 8.89 -9.94
CA ASN A 46 6.70 7.92 -9.45
C ASN A 46 7.39 6.64 -8.98
N ALA A 47 8.40 6.15 -9.71
CA ALA A 47 9.18 4.98 -9.33
C ALA A 47 9.98 5.22 -8.04
N ALA A 48 10.61 6.40 -7.90
CA ALA A 48 11.32 6.78 -6.68
C ALA A 48 10.39 6.86 -5.46
N ARG A 49 9.19 7.44 -5.64
CA ARG A 49 8.17 7.51 -4.58
C ARG A 49 7.63 6.14 -4.22
N ALA A 50 7.40 5.26 -5.20
CA ALA A 50 6.97 3.88 -4.96
C ALA A 50 8.02 3.11 -4.15
N ALA A 51 9.31 3.23 -4.48
CA ALA A 51 10.38 2.60 -3.73
C ALA A 51 10.49 3.10 -2.28
N GLU A 52 10.33 4.42 -2.07
CA GLU A 52 10.33 4.99 -0.70
C GLU A 52 9.10 4.55 0.10
N MET A 53 7.93 4.43 -0.54
CA MET A 53 6.73 3.88 0.08
C MET A 53 6.89 2.41 0.41
N GLU A 54 7.49 1.60 -0.46
CA GLU A 54 7.78 0.20 -0.15
C GLU A 54 8.73 0.06 1.04
N ALA A 55 9.77 0.89 1.11
CA ALA A 55 10.73 0.89 2.22
C ALA A 55 10.09 1.27 3.57
N ASN A 56 9.02 2.06 3.56
CA ASN A 56 8.27 2.45 4.76
C ASN A 56 6.93 1.72 4.91
N SER A 57 6.66 0.70 4.09
CA SER A 57 5.41 -0.07 4.12
C SER A 57 5.24 -0.83 5.43
N ILE A 58 4.00 -1.24 5.72
CA ILE A 58 3.67 -2.10 6.86
C ILE A 58 4.55 -3.35 6.87
N VAL A 59 4.75 -3.96 5.70
CA VAL A 59 5.61 -5.15 5.55
C VAL A 59 7.06 -4.81 5.87
N ALA A 60 7.60 -3.68 5.40
CA ALA A 60 8.96 -3.26 5.71
C ALA A 60 9.16 -2.94 7.20
N LYS A 61 8.19 -2.25 7.84
CA LYS A 61 8.19 -2.01 9.29
C LYS A 61 8.15 -3.32 10.09
N ALA A 62 7.32 -4.28 9.66
CA ALA A 62 7.26 -5.61 10.27
C ALA A 62 8.55 -6.40 10.07
N MET A 63 9.19 -6.31 8.89
CA MET A 63 10.48 -6.93 8.62
C MET A 63 11.62 -6.35 9.46
N GLY A 64 11.56 -5.05 9.78
CA GLY A 64 12.51 -4.39 10.65
C GLY A 64 12.34 -4.72 12.14
N ASN A 65 11.23 -5.35 12.54
CA ASN A 65 10.95 -5.72 13.92
C ASN A 65 11.06 -7.24 14.12
N SER A 66 12.01 -7.68 14.94
CA SER A 66 12.22 -9.10 15.26
C SER A 66 10.99 -9.75 15.89
N GLU A 67 10.18 -9.00 16.64
CA GLU A 67 8.96 -9.45 17.31
C GLU A 67 7.81 -9.75 16.33
N LEU A 68 7.91 -9.29 15.07
CA LEU A 68 6.87 -9.46 14.04
C LEU A 68 7.31 -10.42 12.93
N SER A 69 8.46 -11.09 13.09
CA SER A 69 9.03 -12.00 12.08
C SER A 69 8.08 -13.15 11.70
N THR A 70 7.29 -13.67 12.64
CA THR A 70 6.26 -14.70 12.37
C THR A 70 5.12 -14.19 11.51
N LEU A 71 4.73 -12.92 11.68
CA LEU A 71 3.71 -12.30 10.83
C LEU A 71 4.21 -12.18 9.40
N VAL A 72 5.46 -11.76 9.22
CA VAL A 72 6.09 -11.63 7.89
C VAL A 72 6.18 -12.96 7.17
N SER A 73 6.58 -14.05 7.85
CA SER A 73 6.62 -15.38 7.23
C SER A 73 5.24 -15.85 6.80
N THR A 74 4.22 -15.57 7.62
CA THR A 74 2.82 -15.89 7.33
C THR A 74 2.28 -15.10 6.13
N LEU A 75 2.56 -13.80 6.05
CA LEU A 75 2.18 -12.95 4.92
C LEU A 75 2.82 -13.41 3.60
N LYS A 76 4.07 -13.90 3.65
CA LYS A 76 4.75 -14.50 2.51
C LYS A 76 4.12 -15.83 2.10
N ALA A 77 3.78 -16.69 3.05
CA ALA A 77 3.10 -17.96 2.78
C ALA A 77 1.71 -17.74 2.16
N ALA A 78 0.99 -16.71 2.61
CA ALA A 78 -0.32 -16.33 2.09
C ALA A 78 -0.27 -15.57 0.76
N ASP A 79 0.93 -15.17 0.29
CA ASP A 79 1.12 -14.37 -0.91
C ASP A 79 0.40 -13.02 -0.87
N LEU A 80 0.20 -12.48 0.35
CA LEU A 80 -0.42 -11.18 0.59
C LEU A 80 0.60 -10.08 0.83
N ALA A 81 1.89 -10.43 0.92
CA ALA A 81 2.96 -9.47 1.14
C ALA A 81 2.94 -8.35 0.08
N ASP A 82 2.68 -8.66 -1.19
CA ASP A 82 2.67 -7.65 -2.25
C ASP A 82 1.39 -6.80 -2.24
N THR A 83 0.25 -7.38 -1.84
CA THR A 83 -1.00 -6.62 -1.64
C THR A 83 -0.81 -5.57 -0.55
N PHE A 84 -0.16 -5.93 0.56
CA PHE A 84 0.13 -5.01 1.66
C PHE A 84 1.42 -4.21 1.50
N LYS A 85 2.11 -4.29 0.36
CA LYS A 85 3.12 -3.31 -0.06
C LYS A 85 2.51 -2.19 -0.92
N SER A 86 1.41 -2.50 -1.61
CA SER A 86 0.74 -1.56 -2.52
C SER A 86 0.10 -0.36 -1.81
N GLU A 87 -0.20 0.68 -2.60
CA GLU A 87 -0.82 1.90 -2.10
C GLU A 87 -2.21 1.62 -1.50
N GLY A 88 -2.47 2.17 -0.33
CA GLY A 88 -3.73 2.05 0.37
C GLY A 88 -3.62 2.54 1.80
N GLN A 89 -4.75 2.79 2.45
CA GLN A 89 -4.79 3.10 3.87
C GLN A 89 -5.32 1.87 4.60
N TYR A 90 -4.43 1.19 5.32
CA TYR A 90 -4.79 0.01 6.10
C TYR A 90 -4.47 0.22 7.58
N THR A 91 -5.25 -0.41 8.45
CA THR A 91 -4.90 -0.51 9.85
C THR A 91 -4.68 -1.98 10.17
N VAL A 92 -3.45 -2.33 10.56
CA VAL A 92 -3.05 -3.72 10.77
C VAL A 92 -2.81 -3.97 12.25
N PHE A 93 -3.53 -4.95 12.80
CA PHE A 93 -3.27 -5.46 14.14
C PHE A 93 -2.24 -6.57 14.07
N ALA A 94 -0.99 -6.25 14.40
CA ALA A 94 0.15 -7.15 14.26
C ALA A 94 0.42 -7.90 15.58
N PRO A 95 0.10 -9.20 15.67
CA PRO A 95 0.46 -10.00 16.83
C PRO A 95 1.97 -10.21 16.93
N THR A 96 2.49 -10.16 18.16
CA THR A 96 3.90 -10.48 18.44
C THR A 96 4.18 -11.98 18.28
N ASN A 97 5.46 -12.35 18.18
CA ASN A 97 5.87 -13.76 18.19
C ASN A 97 5.37 -14.51 19.45
N GLU A 98 5.30 -13.83 20.59
CA GLU A 98 4.72 -14.40 21.82
C GLU A 98 3.23 -14.66 21.65
N ALA A 99 2.49 -13.74 21.01
CA ALA A 99 1.09 -13.93 20.68
C ALA A 99 0.86 -15.17 19.79
N PHE A 100 1.72 -15.38 18.79
CA PHE A 100 1.71 -16.58 17.95
C PHE A 100 2.05 -17.84 18.73
N THR A 101 3.02 -17.78 19.64
CA THR A 101 3.41 -18.93 20.49
C THR A 101 2.28 -19.32 21.44
N ASN A 102 1.58 -18.34 22.00
CA ASN A 102 0.43 -18.51 22.88
C ASN A 102 -0.85 -18.92 22.13
N ALA A 103 -0.86 -18.81 20.80
CA ALA A 103 -1.98 -19.27 19.99
C ALA A 103 -1.95 -20.82 19.88
N PRO A 104 -3.12 -21.45 19.69
CA PRO A 104 -3.20 -22.89 19.46
C PRO A 104 -2.40 -23.27 18.20
N GLN A 105 -1.23 -23.89 18.40
CA GLN A 105 -0.33 -24.30 17.31
C GLN A 105 -1.00 -25.24 16.31
N SER A 106 -2.01 -26.01 16.74
CA SER A 106 -2.79 -26.84 15.82
C SER A 106 -3.56 -26.01 14.78
N ILE A 107 -4.10 -24.85 15.17
CA ILE A 107 -4.82 -23.97 14.22
C ILE A 107 -3.81 -23.27 13.31
N ILE A 108 -2.73 -22.73 13.88
CA ILE A 108 -1.70 -22.04 13.08
C ILE A 108 -1.02 -23.00 12.11
N GLY A 109 -0.70 -24.21 12.55
CA GLY A 109 -0.13 -25.26 11.71
C GLY A 109 -1.04 -25.62 10.54
N ASN A 110 -2.33 -25.85 10.81
CA ASN A 110 -3.31 -26.10 9.74
C ASN A 110 -3.42 -24.93 8.77
N LEU A 111 -3.44 -23.69 9.26
CA LEU A 111 -3.50 -22.50 8.41
C LEU A 111 -2.23 -22.32 7.56
N MET A 112 -1.08 -22.81 8.02
CA MET A 112 0.18 -22.77 7.27
C MET A 112 0.29 -23.89 6.22
N GLU A 113 -0.65 -24.83 6.17
CA GLU A 113 -0.67 -25.85 5.12
C GLU A 113 -1.00 -25.21 3.76
N PRO A 114 -0.34 -25.67 2.67
CA PRO A 114 -0.56 -25.12 1.34
C PRO A 114 -2.02 -25.26 0.86
N ASP A 115 -2.71 -26.31 1.32
CA ASP A 115 -4.11 -26.56 0.99
C ASP A 115 -5.07 -25.55 1.65
N ASN A 116 -4.63 -24.85 2.71
CA ASN A 116 -5.43 -23.89 3.46
C ASN A 116 -5.01 -22.44 3.19
N LYS A 117 -4.34 -22.16 2.07
CA LYS A 117 -3.89 -20.80 1.71
C LYS A 117 -5.04 -19.79 1.72
N ASP A 118 -6.23 -20.15 1.26
CA ASP A 118 -7.40 -19.27 1.26
C ASP A 118 -7.82 -18.91 2.69
N GLN A 119 -7.85 -19.89 3.60
CA GLN A 119 -8.12 -19.66 5.02
C GLN A 119 -7.05 -18.79 5.66
N LEU A 120 -5.79 -18.97 5.27
CA LEU A 120 -4.69 -18.13 5.75
C LEU A 120 -4.83 -16.69 5.28
N GLN A 121 -5.25 -16.48 4.04
CA GLN A 121 -5.51 -15.14 3.52
C GLN A 121 -6.63 -14.47 4.30
N ASP A 122 -7.73 -15.18 4.55
CA ASP A 122 -8.87 -14.66 5.30
C ASP A 122 -8.51 -14.40 6.77
N PHE A 123 -7.72 -15.27 7.38
CA PHE A 123 -7.15 -15.06 8.70
C PHE A 123 -6.28 -13.80 8.78
N LEU A 124 -5.45 -13.54 7.76
CA LEU A 124 -4.64 -12.32 7.72
C LEU A 124 -5.50 -11.08 7.48
N LYS A 125 -6.45 -11.14 6.54
CA LYS A 125 -7.43 -10.05 6.29
C LYS A 125 -8.23 -9.71 7.54
N TYR A 126 -8.50 -10.67 8.41
CA TYR A 126 -9.19 -10.42 9.68
C TYR A 126 -8.38 -9.54 10.65
N HIS A 127 -7.05 -9.55 10.54
CA HIS A 127 -6.18 -8.65 11.30
C HIS A 127 -6.04 -7.26 10.65
N VAL A 128 -6.68 -7.04 9.50
CA VAL A 128 -6.58 -5.78 8.75
C VAL A 128 -7.93 -5.11 8.62
N LEU A 129 -7.96 -3.82 8.91
CA LEU A 129 -9.10 -2.93 8.64
C LEU A 129 -8.80 -2.07 7.42
N GLN A 130 -9.85 -1.75 6.67
CA GLN A 130 -9.78 -0.74 5.63
C GLN A 130 -9.86 0.66 6.26
N GLY A 131 -8.92 1.53 5.87
CA GLY A 131 -8.81 2.90 6.39
C GLY A 131 -7.69 3.06 7.42
N LYS A 132 -7.25 4.31 7.62
CA LYS A 132 -6.29 4.68 8.65
C LYS A 132 -7.03 5.03 9.94
N LEU A 133 -6.89 4.18 10.95
CA LEU A 133 -7.50 4.34 12.27
C LEU A 133 -6.39 4.47 13.32
N PRO A 134 -5.93 5.70 13.62
CA PRO A 134 -5.00 5.92 14.71
C PRO A 134 -5.70 5.63 16.05
N ALA A 135 -4.93 5.25 17.06
CA ALA A 135 -5.43 4.87 18.37
C ALA A 135 -6.21 6.02 19.03
N ALA A 136 -5.79 7.27 18.81
CA ALA A 136 -6.52 8.45 19.29
C ALA A 136 -7.95 8.52 18.75
N ASP A 137 -8.14 8.28 17.44
CA ASP A 137 -9.47 8.31 16.80
C ASP A 137 -10.30 7.09 17.24
N VAL A 138 -9.67 5.93 17.35
CA VAL A 138 -10.33 4.72 17.88
C VAL A 138 -10.80 4.96 19.31
N LEU A 139 -9.98 5.55 20.17
CA LEU A 139 -10.33 5.90 21.54
C LEU A 139 -11.48 6.90 21.61
N ALA A 140 -11.46 7.94 20.76
CA ALA A 140 -12.54 8.91 20.69
C ALA A 140 -13.87 8.24 20.31
N LYS A 141 -13.85 7.41 19.25
CA LYS A 141 -15.02 6.65 18.79
C LYS A 141 -15.52 5.64 19.82
N VAL A 142 -14.61 4.96 20.51
CA VAL A 142 -14.96 4.01 21.59
C VAL A 142 -15.66 4.74 22.73
N LYS A 143 -15.18 5.93 23.13
CA LYS A 143 -15.83 6.75 24.16
C LYS A 143 -17.21 7.24 23.73
N GLU A 144 -17.37 7.65 22.48
CA GLU A 144 -18.66 8.03 21.91
C GLU A 144 -19.64 6.84 21.83
N ALA A 145 -19.12 5.65 21.58
CA ALA A 145 -19.89 4.42 21.43
C ALA A 145 -20.09 3.64 22.75
N ASN A 146 -20.15 4.32 23.91
CA ASN A 146 -20.33 3.70 25.23
C ASN A 146 -19.29 2.59 25.55
N ASN A 147 -18.02 2.85 25.24
CA ASN A 147 -16.88 1.93 25.40
C ASN A 147 -16.91 0.67 24.53
N LYS A 148 -17.70 0.65 23.45
CA LYS A 148 -17.74 -0.47 22.49
C LYS A 148 -17.88 0.05 21.07
N LEU A 149 -16.82 -0.10 20.29
CA LEU A 149 -16.80 0.24 18.87
C LEU A 149 -16.71 -1.04 18.04
N ASP A 150 -17.73 -1.30 17.25
CA ASP A 150 -17.71 -2.40 16.28
C ASP A 150 -17.09 -1.91 14.97
N VAL A 151 -16.06 -2.61 14.49
CA VAL A 151 -15.34 -2.31 13.25
C VAL A 151 -15.34 -3.52 12.33
N THR A 152 -15.58 -3.29 11.04
CA THR A 152 -15.56 -4.34 10.02
C THR A 152 -14.15 -4.53 9.48
N THR A 153 -13.68 -5.78 9.47
CA THR A 153 -12.38 -6.18 8.92
C THR A 153 -12.43 -6.38 7.40
N LEU A 154 -11.28 -6.52 6.75
CA LEU A 154 -11.22 -6.85 5.32
C LEU A 154 -11.78 -8.24 5.00
N ASN A 155 -11.87 -9.13 5.99
CA ASN A 155 -12.54 -10.43 5.85
C ASN A 155 -14.08 -10.26 5.84
N GLY A 156 -14.60 -9.16 6.39
CA GLY A 156 -16.04 -8.91 6.52
C GLY A 156 -16.60 -9.21 7.91
N ASP A 157 -15.84 -9.92 8.73
CA ASP A 157 -16.16 -10.12 10.15
C ASP A 157 -15.99 -8.82 10.96
N ILE A 158 -16.72 -8.73 12.07
CA ILE A 158 -16.73 -7.57 12.97
C ILE A 158 -15.82 -7.84 14.17
N LEU A 159 -14.92 -6.89 14.45
CA LEU A 159 -14.15 -6.81 15.68
C LEU A 159 -14.78 -5.77 16.60
N THR A 160 -14.89 -6.08 17.90
CA THR A 160 -15.31 -5.10 18.89
C THR A 160 -14.10 -4.54 19.61
N ILE A 161 -13.84 -3.25 19.44
CA ILE A 161 -12.80 -2.51 20.15
C ILE A 161 -13.42 -1.85 21.37
N SER A 162 -12.73 -1.94 22.51
CA SER A 162 -13.12 -1.33 23.77
C SER A 162 -11.91 -0.71 24.44
N GLU A 163 -12.14 0.20 25.38
CA GLU A 163 -11.07 0.78 26.19
C GLU A 163 -11.24 0.31 27.62
N THR A 164 -10.15 -0.13 28.24
CA THR A 164 -10.14 -0.55 29.63
C THR A 164 -8.83 -0.11 30.27
N ASN A 165 -8.91 0.69 31.33
CA ASN A 165 -7.76 1.20 32.08
C ASN A 165 -6.73 1.96 31.20
N GLY A 166 -7.19 2.72 30.22
CA GLY A 166 -6.34 3.47 29.27
C GLY A 166 -5.69 2.60 28.19
N LYS A 167 -6.05 1.31 28.10
CA LYS A 167 -5.57 0.39 27.06
C LYS A 167 -6.68 0.01 26.11
N LEU A 168 -6.35 -0.02 24.82
CA LEU A 168 -7.25 -0.56 23.80
C LEU A 168 -7.28 -2.09 23.88
N MET A 169 -8.49 -2.61 23.95
CA MET A 169 -8.80 -4.03 23.99
C MET A 169 -9.64 -4.41 22.77
N ILE A 170 -9.17 -5.36 22.00
CA ILE A 170 -9.80 -5.84 20.77
C ILE A 170 -10.37 -7.22 21.06
N LYS A 171 -11.69 -7.35 20.93
CA LYS A 171 -12.40 -8.61 21.11
C LYS A 171 -12.71 -9.21 19.75
N ASP A 172 -12.31 -10.47 19.56
CA ASP A 172 -12.60 -11.24 18.36
C ASP A 172 -13.98 -11.91 18.40
N SER A 173 -14.42 -12.43 17.26
CA SER A 173 -15.66 -13.18 17.10
C SER A 173 -15.75 -14.42 17.98
N LYS A 174 -14.62 -15.04 18.35
CA LYS A 174 -14.57 -16.19 19.30
C LYS A 174 -14.62 -15.76 20.77
N GLY A 175 -14.72 -14.46 21.04
CA GLY A 175 -14.81 -13.89 22.37
C GLY A 175 -13.47 -13.77 23.11
N LYS A 176 -12.34 -14.00 22.43
CA LYS A 176 -11.02 -13.76 22.98
C LYS A 176 -10.69 -12.28 22.85
N THR A 177 -10.14 -11.71 23.92
CA THR A 177 -9.72 -10.31 23.94
C THR A 177 -8.21 -10.20 23.91
N ALA A 178 -7.70 -9.47 22.91
CA ALA A 178 -6.32 -9.03 22.75
C ALA A 178 -6.17 -7.60 23.28
N THR A 179 -5.00 -7.30 23.86
CA THR A 179 -4.62 -5.99 24.35
C THR A 179 -3.61 -5.38 23.37
N VAL A 180 -3.79 -4.12 23.03
CA VAL A 180 -2.79 -3.38 22.24
C VAL A 180 -1.61 -3.02 23.14
N SER A 181 -0.43 -3.56 22.83
CA SER A 181 0.81 -3.32 23.58
C SER A 181 1.55 -2.09 23.08
N SER A 182 1.56 -1.86 21.77
CA SER A 182 2.11 -0.67 21.13
C SER A 182 1.17 -0.25 20.01
N ALA A 183 0.75 1.01 20.01
CA ALA A 183 -0.19 1.55 19.03
C ALA A 183 0.48 2.65 18.19
N ASP A 184 -0.14 3.03 17.09
CA ASP A 184 0.25 4.19 16.27
C ASP A 184 1.65 4.09 15.61
N ILE A 185 2.05 2.89 15.18
CA ILE A 185 3.24 2.76 14.35
C ILE A 185 2.88 3.21 12.93
N ASP A 186 3.34 4.40 12.55
CA ASP A 186 3.12 4.94 11.21
C ASP A 186 3.88 4.13 10.14
N ALA A 187 3.14 3.73 9.12
CA ALA A 187 3.63 3.12 7.89
C ALA A 187 3.15 3.94 6.69
N SER A 188 3.85 3.84 5.56
CA SER A 188 3.51 4.57 4.33
C SER A 188 2.11 4.25 3.81
N ASN A 189 1.65 3.02 4.03
CA ASN A 189 0.35 2.51 3.60
C ASN A 189 -0.61 2.23 4.77
N GLY A 190 -0.41 2.87 5.93
CA GLY A 190 -1.32 2.68 7.06
C GLY A 190 -0.77 2.92 8.45
N THR A 191 -1.39 2.24 9.42
CA THR A 191 -1.00 2.23 10.82
C THR A 191 -0.91 0.80 11.32
N VAL A 192 0.14 0.49 12.07
CA VAL A 192 0.32 -0.82 12.72
C VAL A 192 0.07 -0.68 14.22
N HIS A 193 -0.77 -1.55 14.75
CA HIS A 193 -1.03 -1.70 16.18
C HIS A 193 -0.57 -3.09 16.61
N VAL A 194 0.43 -3.13 17.49
CA VAL A 194 0.97 -4.37 18.05
C VAL A 194 0.04 -4.89 19.14
N ILE A 195 -0.30 -6.17 19.05
CA ILE A 195 -1.21 -6.85 19.98
C ILE A 195 -0.54 -8.04 20.66
N ASP A 196 -0.96 -8.34 21.89
CA ASP A 196 -0.44 -9.42 22.72
C ASP A 196 -1.01 -10.82 22.38
N LYS A 197 -2.06 -10.88 21.55
CA LYS A 197 -2.75 -12.13 21.19
C LYS A 197 -3.18 -12.12 19.73
N VAL A 198 -3.17 -13.29 19.12
CA VAL A 198 -3.70 -13.52 17.77
C VAL A 198 -5.24 -13.50 17.80
N LEU A 199 -5.84 -12.76 16.87
CA LEU A 199 -7.29 -12.68 16.68
C LEU A 199 -7.76 -13.86 15.83
N MET A 200 -8.88 -14.50 16.21
CA MET A 200 -9.44 -15.61 15.43
C MET A 200 -10.78 -15.22 14.81
N PRO A 201 -10.94 -15.33 13.47
CA PRO A 201 -12.23 -15.12 12.83
C PRO A 201 -13.22 -16.21 13.22
N SER A 202 -14.51 -15.93 13.04
CA SER A 202 -15.58 -16.94 13.17
C SER A 202 -15.64 -17.79 11.90
N MET A 203 -14.61 -18.61 11.68
CA MET A 203 -14.65 -19.66 10.65
C MET A 203 -15.65 -20.74 11.01
#